data_AF-A0A4P7HC09-F1
#
_entry.id   AF-A0A4P7HC09-F1
#
_cell.length_a   1.000
_cell.length_b   1.000
_cell.length_c   1.000
_cell.angle_alpha   90.00
_cell.angle_beta   90.00
_cell.angle_gamma   90.00
#
_symmetry.space_group_name_H-M   'P 1'
#
loop_
_entity.id
_entity.type
_entity.pdbx_description
1 polymer ?
#
loop_
_entity_poly.entity_id
_entity_poly.type
_entity_poly.pdbx_seq_one_letter_code
_entity_poly.pdbx_strand_id
1 'polypeptide(L)'
;MSAALLGGAVLLGWRASAYGNWIVDDAGITFAYARSGAEGLGPVLQPGAPSVEGFSNPTWLLVLVVGKWLGLFDRGSLFGVPDYVLFPKAFALLCCVGILAACYVAARRVSRWPAVITFATAAVLAVIPSFVIWCFSGLENSLFALAVCVLAVHLFLAVLDDRLWTPSVAVIAGGLAAFAALTRPDGLIYLAAYPAVSLILVRRATLPAALRCGLYSALAFAIPFGAYLLWRIAEFGRLVPNTAVAKHQATPTVHDLTRAGDLVQYAGAPAVIVAIGVVGLTLAPSSKWRDAAVALLAPLALAVIAYCVLQPDWMAQFRFATPVWALGAFVVVLSAAELLERLRKRGRVLVVLTLIGAMIPSGVAFAEASESYRADADVPLCWIAMRFGRLFNGYADIAGVQQGSLFAPDMGGTSLTSRLELIDMAGLVEARIADIYAGNDSTDLSDYIFEDRKPTFIHSHGIWLPNEITFDARINRDYYQIHRSLDPNVPDEDWIRKDAVRDEAKLQELREYAGKVLPTLLAKSQQSGCGPTLRRGQTLAS
;
A
#
# COMPACT_ATOMS: atom_id res chain seq x y z
N MET A 1 -21.98 21.35 -3.55
CA MET A 1 -21.27 20.26 -2.86
C MET A 1 -21.43 18.94 -3.63
N SER A 2 -22.65 18.40 -3.71
CA SER A 2 -22.91 17.06 -4.25
C SER A 2 -22.42 16.85 -5.68
N ALA A 3 -22.61 17.81 -6.60
CA ALA A 3 -22.15 17.67 -7.99
C ALA A 3 -20.62 17.59 -8.13
N ALA A 4 -19.85 18.33 -7.32
CA ALA A 4 -18.38 18.31 -7.39
C ALA A 4 -17.81 17.02 -6.79
N LEU A 5 -18.37 16.54 -5.68
CA LEU A 5 -18.00 15.27 -5.08
C LEU A 5 -18.36 14.11 -6.01
N LEU A 6 -19.57 14.10 -6.57
CA LEU A 6 -20.00 13.09 -7.54
C LEU A 6 -19.13 13.11 -8.79
N GLY A 7 -18.89 14.30 -9.37
CA GLY A 7 -18.03 14.44 -10.55
C GLY A 7 -16.60 13.96 -10.29
N GLY A 8 -16.02 14.29 -9.13
CA GLY A 8 -14.70 13.81 -8.72
C GLY A 8 -14.67 12.29 -8.48
N ALA A 9 -15.70 11.74 -7.85
CA ALA A 9 -15.84 10.30 -7.63
C ALA A 9 -15.94 9.54 -8.95
N VAL A 10 -16.77 10.02 -9.89
CA VAL A 10 -16.91 9.45 -11.23
C VAL A 10 -15.58 9.50 -11.96
N LEU A 11 -14.85 10.60 -11.88
CA LEU A 11 -13.56 10.74 -12.56
C LEU A 11 -12.51 9.78 -12.00
N LEU A 12 -12.36 9.70 -10.68
CA LEU A 12 -11.43 8.78 -10.02
C LEU A 12 -11.82 7.32 -10.26
N GLY A 13 -13.11 6.99 -10.15
CA GLY A 13 -13.63 5.65 -10.43
C GLY A 13 -13.44 5.24 -11.90
N TRP A 14 -13.65 6.16 -12.84
CA TRP A 14 -13.38 5.92 -14.26
C TRP A 14 -11.89 5.63 -14.50
N ARG A 15 -10.98 6.42 -13.93
CA ARG A 15 -9.53 6.15 -14.03
C ARG A 15 -9.14 4.83 -13.38
N ALA A 16 -9.68 4.53 -12.20
CA ALA A 16 -9.44 3.26 -11.51
C ALA A 16 -9.94 2.04 -12.32
N SER A 17 -11.05 2.20 -13.05
CA SER A 17 -11.62 1.12 -13.87
C SER A 17 -10.70 0.66 -15.00
N ALA A 18 -9.75 1.50 -15.44
CA ALA A 18 -8.74 1.14 -16.43
C ALA A 18 -7.81 -0.01 -15.97
N TYR A 19 -7.69 -0.22 -14.65
CA TYR A 19 -6.92 -1.32 -14.06
C TYR A 19 -7.77 -2.57 -13.79
N GLY A 20 -9.02 -2.61 -14.26
CA GLY A 20 -9.90 -3.77 -14.23
C GLY A 20 -10.00 -4.43 -12.85
N ASN A 21 -9.76 -5.74 -12.80
CA ASN A 21 -9.79 -6.53 -11.56
C ASN A 21 -8.42 -6.67 -10.88
N TRP A 22 -7.42 -5.90 -11.29
CA TRP A 22 -6.09 -5.96 -10.68
C TRP A 22 -6.16 -5.59 -9.19
N ILE A 23 -5.50 -6.42 -8.39
CA ILE A 23 -5.21 -6.27 -6.97
C ILE A 23 -3.75 -6.74 -6.82
N VAL A 24 -2.94 -6.00 -6.07
CA VAL A 24 -1.54 -6.38 -5.82
C VAL A 24 -1.49 -7.58 -4.87
N ASP A 25 -0.54 -8.48 -5.06
CA ASP A 25 -0.43 -9.69 -4.25
C ASP A 25 -0.25 -9.41 -2.75
N ASP A 26 0.53 -8.39 -2.37
CA ASP A 26 0.70 -7.98 -0.97
C ASP A 26 -0.64 -7.75 -0.23
N ALA A 27 -1.68 -7.28 -0.94
CA ALA A 27 -3.01 -7.13 -0.35
C ALA A 27 -3.60 -8.49 0.06
N GLY A 28 -3.31 -9.55 -0.70
CA GLY A 28 -3.70 -10.92 -0.43
C GLY A 28 -3.22 -11.46 0.91
N ILE A 29 -2.05 -11.03 1.39
CA ILE A 29 -1.55 -11.39 2.72
C ILE A 29 -2.52 -10.86 3.78
N THR A 30 -2.86 -9.58 3.71
CA THR A 30 -3.83 -8.96 4.64
C THR A 30 -5.22 -9.60 4.50
N PHE A 31 -5.61 -10.01 3.29
CA PHE A 31 -6.88 -10.69 3.04
C PHE A 31 -6.93 -12.06 3.74
N ALA A 32 -5.82 -12.80 3.74
CA ALA A 32 -5.71 -14.08 4.44
C ALA A 32 -5.77 -13.90 5.96
N TYR A 33 -5.10 -12.88 6.53
CA TYR A 33 -5.25 -12.54 7.95
C TYR A 33 -6.69 -12.11 8.28
N ALA A 34 -7.35 -11.34 7.40
CA ALA A 34 -8.74 -10.95 7.59
C ALA A 34 -9.68 -12.16 7.58
N ARG A 35 -9.41 -13.15 6.72
CA ARG A 35 -10.12 -14.43 6.70
C ARG A 35 -9.97 -15.16 8.02
N SER A 36 -8.74 -15.40 8.47
CA SER A 36 -8.45 -16.12 9.72
C SER A 36 -9.03 -15.42 10.94
N GLY A 37 -8.86 -14.10 11.04
CA GLY A 37 -9.39 -13.31 12.15
C GLY A 37 -10.92 -13.32 12.20
N ALA A 38 -11.59 -13.20 11.06
CA ALA A 38 -13.05 -13.24 11.00
C ALA A 38 -13.63 -14.63 11.31
N GLU A 39 -12.88 -15.71 11.01
CA GLU A 39 -13.24 -17.11 11.27
C GLU A 39 -12.86 -17.58 12.69
N GLY A 40 -12.24 -16.71 13.50
CA GLY A 40 -11.86 -17.02 14.89
C GLY A 40 -10.60 -17.88 15.02
N LEU A 41 -9.77 -17.94 13.97
CA LEU A 41 -8.54 -18.75 13.93
C LEU A 41 -7.31 -18.03 14.53
N GLY A 42 -7.48 -16.77 14.96
CA GLY A 42 -6.39 -15.91 15.41
C GLY A 42 -5.69 -15.17 14.26
N PRO A 43 -4.66 -14.36 14.57
CA PRO A 43 -3.90 -13.60 13.59
C PRO A 43 -2.86 -14.49 12.90
N VAL A 44 -3.33 -15.44 12.10
CA VAL A 44 -2.51 -16.42 11.37
C VAL A 44 -2.72 -16.28 9.86
N LEU A 45 -1.66 -16.49 9.07
CA LEU A 45 -1.77 -16.51 7.61
C LEU A 45 -2.65 -17.69 7.13
N GLN A 46 -2.51 -18.83 7.80
CA GLN A 46 -3.26 -20.04 7.51
C GLN A 46 -3.77 -20.72 8.78
N PRO A 47 -4.99 -21.32 8.79
CA PRO A 47 -5.38 -22.26 9.83
C PRO A 47 -4.27 -23.25 10.16
N GLY A 48 -3.89 -23.30 11.44
CA GLY A 48 -2.82 -24.16 11.96
C GLY A 48 -1.41 -23.58 11.85
N ALA A 49 -1.20 -22.47 11.14
CA ALA A 49 0.10 -21.80 11.08
C ALA A 49 0.42 -21.07 12.40
N PRO A 50 1.71 -20.82 12.69
CA PRO A 50 2.12 -19.99 13.82
C PRO A 50 1.55 -18.56 13.73
N SER A 51 1.36 -17.95 14.90
CA SER A 51 0.99 -16.53 14.99
C SER A 51 2.22 -15.67 14.68
N VAL A 52 2.18 -14.98 13.53
CA VAL A 52 3.24 -14.06 13.07
C VAL A 52 2.58 -12.80 12.54
N GLU A 53 3.12 -11.63 12.87
CA GLU A 53 2.58 -10.37 12.38
C GLU A 53 3.04 -10.08 10.94
N GLY A 54 2.44 -10.79 9.99
CA GLY A 54 2.68 -10.67 8.55
C GLY A 54 2.07 -9.43 7.87
N PHE A 55 1.41 -8.58 8.64
CA PHE A 55 0.77 -7.35 8.16
C PHE A 55 1.35 -6.14 8.90
N SER A 56 1.20 -4.95 8.31
CA SER A 56 1.65 -3.69 8.91
C SER A 56 0.57 -2.60 8.92
N ASN A 57 -0.68 -3.01 8.66
CA ASN A 57 -1.83 -2.16 8.42
C ASN A 57 -3.06 -2.60 9.26
N PRO A 58 -2.98 -2.63 10.60
CA PRO A 58 -4.03 -3.19 11.46
C PRO A 58 -5.40 -2.52 11.32
N THR A 59 -5.50 -1.21 11.04
CA THR A 59 -6.82 -0.58 10.78
C THR A 59 -7.43 -1.08 9.47
N TRP A 60 -6.62 -1.34 8.44
CA TRP A 60 -7.08 -1.90 7.17
C TRP A 60 -7.51 -3.35 7.33
N LEU A 61 -6.74 -4.15 8.08
CA LEU A 61 -7.12 -5.49 8.48
C LEU A 61 -8.51 -5.49 9.17
N LEU A 62 -8.74 -4.58 10.11
CA LEU A 62 -10.03 -4.46 10.79
C LEU A 62 -11.18 -4.12 9.82
N VAL A 63 -10.96 -3.22 8.85
CA VAL A 63 -11.96 -2.91 7.80
C VAL A 63 -12.33 -4.16 7.01
N LEU A 64 -11.35 -4.98 6.63
CA LEU A 64 -11.57 -6.22 5.88
C LEU A 64 -12.28 -7.29 6.73
N VAL A 65 -11.93 -7.43 8.01
CA VAL A 65 -12.62 -8.33 8.96
C VAL A 65 -14.09 -7.94 9.09
N VAL A 66 -14.38 -6.65 9.28
CA VAL A 66 -15.76 -6.15 9.33
C VAL A 66 -16.48 -6.41 7.99
N GLY A 67 -15.81 -6.19 6.86
CA GLY A 67 -16.33 -6.53 5.53
C GLY A 67 -16.72 -7.99 5.40
N LYS A 68 -15.90 -8.91 5.94
CA LYS A 68 -16.17 -10.35 5.92
C LYS A 68 -17.34 -10.74 6.83
N TRP A 69 -17.45 -10.14 8.02
CA TRP A 69 -18.59 -10.36 8.91
C TRP A 69 -19.91 -9.89 8.29
N LEU A 70 -19.90 -8.73 7.62
CA LEU A 70 -21.05 -8.20 6.88
C LEU A 70 -21.35 -8.97 5.59
N GLY A 71 -20.47 -9.89 5.17
CA GLY A 71 -20.62 -10.67 3.95
C GLY A 71 -20.40 -9.91 2.66
N LEU A 72 -19.64 -8.82 2.72
CA LEU A 72 -19.27 -7.99 1.59
C LEU A 72 -17.88 -8.34 1.02
N PHE A 73 -17.12 -9.21 1.68
CA PHE A 73 -15.74 -9.55 1.34
C PHE A 73 -15.46 -11.04 1.55
N ASP A 74 -14.72 -11.65 0.62
CA ASP A 74 -14.21 -13.03 0.67
C ASP A 74 -15.29 -14.12 0.80
N ARG A 75 -16.35 -14.03 -0.01
CA ARG A 75 -17.45 -15.02 -0.07
C ARG A 75 -17.83 -15.44 -1.49
N GLY A 76 -17.79 -14.53 -2.46
CA GLY A 76 -18.29 -14.76 -3.81
C GLY A 76 -18.10 -13.58 -4.75
N SER A 77 -19.09 -13.37 -5.62
CA SER A 77 -19.10 -12.26 -6.58
C SER A 77 -20.36 -11.43 -6.48
N LEU A 78 -20.24 -10.12 -6.65
CA LEU A 78 -21.32 -9.15 -6.74
C LEU A 78 -21.27 -8.52 -8.14
N PHE A 79 -22.38 -8.55 -8.86
CA PHE A 79 -22.48 -8.01 -10.24
C PHE A 79 -21.44 -8.57 -11.22
N GLY A 80 -21.04 -9.85 -11.04
CA GLY A 80 -20.00 -10.49 -11.86
C GLY A 80 -18.57 -10.12 -11.51
N VAL A 81 -18.35 -9.28 -10.50
CA VAL A 81 -17.03 -8.92 -9.97
C VAL A 81 -16.80 -9.67 -8.65
N PRO A 82 -15.65 -10.35 -8.45
CA PRO A 82 -15.35 -10.98 -7.17
C PRO A 82 -15.32 -9.96 -6.02
N ASP A 83 -15.89 -10.32 -4.87
CA ASP A 83 -16.02 -9.41 -3.74
C ASP A 83 -14.68 -9.00 -3.12
N TYR A 84 -13.66 -9.88 -3.19
CA TYR A 84 -12.28 -9.58 -2.82
C TYR A 84 -11.62 -8.51 -3.71
N VAL A 85 -12.21 -8.17 -4.86
CA VAL A 85 -11.82 -7.03 -5.70
C VAL A 85 -12.76 -5.84 -5.47
N LEU A 86 -14.07 -6.09 -5.51
CA LEU A 86 -15.09 -5.05 -5.45
C LEU A 86 -15.06 -4.29 -4.12
N PHE A 87 -15.01 -5.01 -2.99
CA PHE A 87 -15.04 -4.41 -1.66
C PHE A 87 -13.88 -3.44 -1.41
N PRO A 88 -12.60 -3.85 -1.55
CA PRO A 88 -11.50 -2.92 -1.30
C PRO A 88 -11.49 -1.74 -2.27
N LYS A 89 -11.85 -1.93 -3.56
CA LYS A 89 -11.94 -0.82 -4.53
C LYS A 89 -13.10 0.14 -4.24
N ALA A 90 -14.25 -0.37 -3.80
CA ALA A 90 -15.38 0.45 -3.40
C ALA A 90 -15.07 1.25 -2.13
N PHE A 91 -14.41 0.62 -1.15
CA PHE A 91 -13.95 1.30 0.05
C PHE A 91 -12.88 2.36 -0.25
N ALA A 92 -11.97 2.08 -1.20
CA ALA A 92 -11.02 3.06 -1.69
C ALA A 92 -11.70 4.27 -2.33
N LEU A 93 -12.72 4.05 -3.17
CA LEU A 93 -13.51 5.14 -3.76
C LEU A 93 -14.20 5.96 -2.67
N LEU A 94 -14.75 5.32 -1.63
CA LEU A 94 -15.33 6.00 -0.47
C LEU A 94 -14.29 6.86 0.25
N CYS A 95 -13.07 6.36 0.44
CA CYS A 95 -11.97 7.12 1.03
C CYS A 95 -11.59 8.33 0.17
N CYS A 96 -11.50 8.16 -1.14
CA CYS A 96 -11.29 9.25 -2.10
C CYS A 96 -12.41 10.30 -2.02
N VAL A 97 -13.68 9.90 -1.92
CA VAL A 97 -14.79 10.83 -1.69
C VAL A 97 -14.63 11.56 -0.36
N GLY A 98 -14.18 10.87 0.70
CA GLY A 98 -13.85 11.48 1.98
C GLY A 98 -12.74 12.53 1.89
N ILE A 99 -11.68 12.27 1.13
CA ILE A 99 -10.61 13.23 0.83
C ILE A 99 -11.20 14.47 0.16
N LEU A 100 -12.00 14.29 -0.89
CA LEU A 100 -12.64 15.40 -1.60
C LEU A 100 -13.63 16.17 -0.72
N ALA A 101 -14.33 15.49 0.19
CA ALA A 101 -15.21 16.14 1.16
C ALA A 101 -14.42 16.98 2.16
N ALA A 102 -13.28 16.49 2.67
CA ALA A 102 -12.37 17.27 3.51
C ALA A 102 -11.84 18.51 2.76
N CYS A 103 -11.39 18.34 1.52
CA CYS A 103 -10.98 19.44 0.64
C CYS A 103 -12.10 20.48 0.45
N TYR A 104 -13.34 20.04 0.22
CA TYR A 104 -14.50 20.93 0.09
C TYR A 104 -14.77 21.72 1.38
N VAL A 105 -14.69 21.06 2.54
CA VAL A 105 -14.88 21.69 3.85
C VAL A 105 -13.80 22.73 4.15
N ALA A 106 -12.54 22.48 3.78
CA ALA A 106 -11.49 23.49 3.87
C ALA A 106 -11.72 24.63 2.87
N ALA A 107 -11.96 24.31 1.60
CA ALA A 107 -12.11 25.30 0.53
C ALA A 107 -13.28 26.27 0.77
N ARG A 108 -14.41 25.80 1.32
CA ARG A 108 -15.59 26.66 1.59
C ARG A 108 -15.35 27.72 2.66
N ARG A 109 -14.27 27.61 3.45
CA ARG A 109 -13.92 28.60 4.48
C ARG A 109 -13.12 29.76 3.93
N VAL A 110 -12.45 29.57 2.78
CA VAL A 110 -11.50 30.55 2.25
C VAL A 110 -11.76 30.96 0.80
N SER A 111 -12.58 30.24 0.04
CA SER A 111 -12.94 30.60 -1.33
C SER A 111 -14.44 30.58 -1.56
N ARG A 112 -14.89 31.44 -2.49
CA ARG A 112 -16.27 31.47 -2.98
C ARG A 112 -16.59 30.36 -3.99
N TRP A 113 -15.58 29.63 -4.48
CA TRP A 113 -15.73 28.55 -5.47
C TRP A 113 -15.29 27.16 -4.94
N PRO A 114 -15.75 26.72 -3.76
CA PRO A 114 -15.25 25.48 -3.15
C PRO A 114 -15.53 24.23 -3.99
N ALA A 115 -16.63 24.23 -4.74
CA ALA A 115 -16.99 23.15 -5.65
C ALA A 115 -15.98 23.01 -6.80
N VAL A 116 -15.51 24.13 -7.36
CA VAL A 116 -14.52 24.14 -8.46
C VAL A 116 -13.16 23.66 -7.94
N ILE A 117 -12.73 24.16 -6.78
CA ILE A 117 -11.47 23.72 -6.13
C ILE A 117 -11.50 22.22 -5.86
N THR A 118 -12.61 21.71 -5.35
CA THR A 118 -12.77 20.27 -5.06
C THR A 118 -12.71 19.43 -6.33
N PHE A 119 -13.44 19.83 -7.38
CA PHE A 119 -13.42 19.13 -8.65
C PHE A 119 -12.04 19.20 -9.33
N ALA A 120 -11.37 20.35 -9.30
CA ALA A 120 -10.02 20.51 -9.84
C ALA A 120 -9.00 19.67 -9.05
N THR A 121 -9.14 19.55 -7.72
CA THR A 121 -8.33 18.63 -6.91
C THR A 121 -8.54 17.19 -7.35
N ALA A 122 -9.79 16.77 -7.56
CA ALA A 122 -10.10 15.43 -8.06
C ALA A 122 -9.50 15.20 -9.46
N ALA A 123 -9.54 16.20 -10.35
CA ALA A 123 -8.97 16.12 -11.68
C ALA A 123 -7.45 15.94 -11.67
N VAL A 124 -6.73 16.67 -10.80
CA VAL A 124 -5.29 16.48 -10.63
C VAL A 124 -4.99 15.07 -10.10
N LEU A 125 -5.70 14.62 -9.05
CA LEU A 125 -5.51 13.28 -8.49
C LEU A 125 -5.80 12.16 -9.48
N ALA A 126 -6.82 12.31 -10.33
CA ALA A 126 -7.21 11.33 -11.33
C ALA A 126 -6.17 11.18 -12.47
N VAL A 127 -5.37 12.21 -12.71
CA VAL A 127 -4.31 12.19 -13.73
C VAL A 127 -3.01 11.57 -13.18
N ILE A 128 -2.78 11.60 -11.87
CA ILE A 128 -1.57 11.04 -11.25
C ILE A 128 -1.70 9.51 -11.12
N PRO A 129 -0.95 8.70 -11.90
CA PRO A 129 -1.09 7.24 -11.90
C PRO A 129 -0.76 6.64 -10.54
N SER A 130 0.30 7.12 -9.90
CA SER A 130 0.70 6.76 -8.53
C SER A 130 -0.46 6.85 -7.54
N PHE A 131 -1.29 7.90 -7.59
CA PHE A 131 -2.41 8.03 -6.68
C PHE A 131 -3.53 7.03 -7.00
N VAL A 132 -3.89 6.88 -8.28
CA VAL A 132 -5.00 6.01 -8.70
C VAL A 132 -4.64 4.53 -8.52
N ILE A 133 -3.48 4.09 -8.97
CA ILE A 133 -3.04 2.69 -8.86
C ILE A 133 -3.06 2.25 -7.40
N TRP A 134 -2.38 3.01 -6.54
CA TRP A 134 -2.16 2.58 -5.17
C TRP A 134 -3.38 2.74 -4.29
N CYS A 135 -4.22 3.77 -4.50
CA CYS A 135 -5.51 3.86 -3.80
C CYS A 135 -6.41 2.64 -4.09
N PHE A 136 -6.36 2.08 -5.30
CA PHE A 136 -7.25 1.01 -5.75
C PHE A 136 -6.57 -0.37 -5.87
N SER A 137 -5.38 -0.53 -5.28
CA SER A 137 -4.56 -1.75 -5.33
C SER A 137 -5.05 -2.89 -4.43
N GLY A 138 -5.96 -2.61 -3.49
CA GLY A 138 -6.33 -3.53 -2.40
C GLY A 138 -5.60 -3.27 -1.08
N LEU A 139 -4.60 -2.38 -1.10
CA LEU A 139 -3.89 -1.93 0.09
C LEU A 139 -4.58 -0.75 0.78
N GLU A 140 -4.05 -0.38 1.93
CA GLU A 140 -4.55 0.63 2.85
C GLU A 140 -4.34 2.09 2.41
N ASN A 141 -3.66 2.33 1.27
CA ASN A 141 -3.20 3.65 0.81
C ASN A 141 -4.30 4.72 0.80
N SER A 142 -5.50 4.37 0.34
CA SER A 142 -6.64 5.30 0.26
C SER A 142 -7.15 5.71 1.65
N LEU A 143 -7.21 4.75 2.59
CA LEU A 143 -7.56 5.01 4.00
C LEU A 143 -6.50 5.86 4.69
N PHE A 144 -5.23 5.58 4.42
CA PHE A 144 -4.12 6.36 4.95
C PHE A 144 -4.13 7.81 4.46
N ALA A 145 -4.27 8.00 3.14
CA ALA A 145 -4.38 9.33 2.54
C ALA A 145 -5.60 10.11 3.06
N LEU A 146 -6.72 9.43 3.31
CA LEU A 146 -7.88 10.03 3.96
C LEU A 146 -7.55 10.51 5.37
N ALA A 147 -6.95 9.66 6.21
CA ALA A 147 -6.60 10.00 7.59
C ALA A 147 -5.69 11.25 7.65
N VAL A 148 -4.65 11.27 6.80
CA VAL A 148 -3.70 12.39 6.69
C VAL A 148 -4.38 13.65 6.17
N CYS A 149 -5.25 13.54 5.16
CA CYS A 149 -6.00 14.67 4.62
C CYS A 149 -6.95 15.28 5.66
N VAL A 150 -7.70 14.44 6.39
CA VAL A 150 -8.59 14.87 7.46
C VAL A 150 -7.81 15.53 8.60
N LEU A 151 -6.64 14.98 8.97
CA LEU A 151 -5.75 15.60 9.95
C LEU A 151 -5.32 17.01 9.51
N ALA A 152 -4.84 17.16 8.27
CA ALA A 152 -4.40 18.45 7.75
C ALA A 152 -5.55 19.47 7.69
N VAL A 153 -6.73 19.05 7.21
CA VAL A 153 -7.92 19.90 7.14
C VAL A 153 -8.41 20.27 8.53
N HIS A 154 -8.40 19.35 9.50
CA HIS A 154 -8.78 19.63 10.89
C HIS A 154 -7.88 20.71 11.51
N LEU A 155 -6.56 20.60 11.33
CA LEU A 155 -5.61 21.62 11.80
C LEU A 155 -5.81 22.97 11.07
N PHE A 156 -6.02 22.95 9.75
CA PHE A 156 -6.32 24.13 8.95
C PHE A 156 -7.54 24.89 9.46
N LEU A 157 -8.64 24.18 9.70
CA LEU A 157 -9.88 24.77 10.23
C LEU A 157 -9.68 25.30 11.65
N ALA A 158 -8.93 24.58 12.49
CA ALA A 158 -8.64 25.02 13.85
C ALA A 158 -7.81 26.31 13.88
N VAL A 159 -6.88 26.51 12.94
CA VAL A 159 -6.15 27.77 12.80
C VAL A 159 -7.06 28.89 12.32
N LEU A 160 -7.89 28.65 11.31
CA LEU A 160 -8.84 29.67 10.81
C LEU A 160 -9.86 30.12 11.87
N ASP A 161 -10.26 29.20 12.74
CA ASP A 161 -11.22 29.47 13.82
C ASP A 161 -10.54 30.02 15.09
N ASP A 162 -9.22 30.24 15.10
CA ASP A 162 -8.44 30.66 16.28
C ASP A 162 -8.59 29.67 17.47
N ARG A 163 -8.78 28.36 17.18
CA ARG A 163 -9.02 27.26 18.14
C ARG A 163 -7.89 26.24 18.25
N LEU A 164 -6.74 26.47 17.63
CA LEU A 164 -5.62 25.51 17.57
C LEU A 164 -5.23 24.94 18.95
N TRP A 165 -5.21 25.78 19.98
CA TRP A 165 -4.81 25.40 21.35
C TRP A 165 -6.00 25.04 22.26
N THR A 166 -7.03 24.42 21.69
CA THR A 166 -8.13 23.82 22.45
C THR A 166 -7.86 22.33 22.69
N PRO A 167 -8.29 21.75 23.83
CA PRO A 167 -8.10 20.32 24.11
C PRO A 167 -8.75 19.42 23.06
N SER A 168 -9.94 19.78 22.57
CA SER A 168 -10.67 18.98 21.57
C SER A 168 -9.90 18.89 20.25
N VAL A 169 -9.33 19.99 19.77
CA VAL A 169 -8.52 19.99 18.53
C VAL A 169 -7.31 19.09 18.69
N ALA A 170 -6.59 19.22 19.82
CA ALA A 170 -5.40 18.43 20.11
C ALA A 170 -5.67 16.93 20.22
N VAL A 171 -6.74 16.55 20.93
CA VAL A 171 -7.15 15.14 21.10
C VAL A 171 -7.55 14.54 19.75
N ILE A 172 -8.34 15.24 18.94
CA ILE A 172 -8.72 14.76 17.60
C ILE A 172 -7.48 14.62 16.70
N ALA A 173 -6.56 15.59 16.74
CA ALA A 173 -5.33 15.53 15.96
C ALA A 173 -4.44 14.34 16.37
N GLY A 174 -4.29 14.10 17.67
CA GLY A 174 -3.56 12.96 18.21
C GLY A 174 -4.20 11.63 17.84
N GLY A 175 -5.53 11.53 17.93
CA GLY A 175 -6.29 10.33 17.53
C GLY A 175 -6.19 10.04 16.02
N LEU A 176 -6.26 11.06 15.18
CA LEU A 176 -6.07 10.92 13.72
C LEU A 176 -4.63 10.49 13.36
N ALA A 177 -3.63 11.03 14.06
CA ALA A 177 -2.24 10.59 13.92
C ALA A 177 -2.07 9.13 14.35
N ALA A 178 -2.72 8.70 15.43
CA ALA A 178 -2.69 7.30 15.87
C ALA A 178 -3.36 6.38 14.85
N PHE A 179 -4.52 6.80 14.31
CA PHE A 179 -5.20 6.08 13.25
C PHE A 179 -4.34 5.97 11.99
N ALA A 180 -3.62 7.03 11.60
CA ALA A 180 -2.66 6.99 10.50
C ALA A 180 -1.51 6.00 10.78
N ALA A 181 -0.92 6.03 11.98
CA ALA A 181 0.17 5.13 12.38
C ALA A 181 -0.25 3.64 12.49
N LEU A 182 -1.51 3.39 12.83
CA LEU A 182 -2.12 2.06 12.80
C LEU A 182 -2.64 1.68 11.40
N THR A 183 -2.70 2.63 10.47
CA THR A 183 -3.00 2.30 9.07
C THR A 183 -1.73 1.88 8.37
N ARG A 184 -0.62 2.59 8.60
CA ARG A 184 0.69 2.25 8.06
C ARG A 184 1.80 2.66 9.02
N PRO A 185 2.95 1.96 9.07
CA PRO A 185 4.04 2.30 9.97
C PRO A 185 4.61 3.70 9.75
N ASP A 186 4.65 4.18 8.49
CA ASP A 186 5.09 5.53 8.15
C ASP A 186 4.14 6.62 8.65
N GLY A 187 2.93 6.26 9.06
CA GLY A 187 1.99 7.15 9.73
C GLY A 187 2.46 7.66 11.09
N LEU A 188 3.45 7.00 11.72
CA LEU A 188 4.02 7.41 13.00
C LEU A 188 4.56 8.85 12.95
N ILE A 189 5.05 9.30 11.79
CA ILE A 189 5.57 10.66 11.61
C ILE A 189 4.52 11.75 11.89
N TYR A 190 3.23 11.44 11.71
CA TYR A 190 2.14 12.41 11.88
C TYR A 190 1.85 12.74 13.34
N LEU A 191 2.45 12.03 14.31
CA LEU A 191 2.52 12.49 15.70
C LEU A 191 3.14 13.89 15.79
N ALA A 192 4.07 14.22 14.88
CA ALA A 192 4.70 15.54 14.82
C ALA A 192 3.80 16.63 14.21
N ALA A 193 2.67 16.30 13.58
CA ALA A 193 1.87 17.27 12.82
C ALA A 193 1.29 18.38 13.72
N TYR A 194 0.59 18.02 14.80
CA TYR A 194 0.06 19.00 15.76
C TYR A 194 1.17 19.85 16.42
N PRO A 195 2.21 19.26 17.03
CA PRO A 195 3.25 20.05 17.67
C PRO A 195 4.04 20.91 16.66
N ALA A 196 4.29 20.45 15.44
CA ALA A 196 4.96 21.26 14.41
C ALA A 196 4.14 22.52 14.06
N VAL A 197 2.85 22.36 13.77
CA VAL A 197 1.96 23.51 13.48
C VAL A 197 1.86 24.42 14.70
N SER A 198 1.71 23.85 15.90
CA SER A 198 1.65 24.62 17.13
C SER A 198 2.95 25.41 17.37
N LEU A 199 4.12 24.82 17.19
CA LEU A 199 5.42 25.48 17.40
C LEU A 199 5.69 26.59 16.39
N ILE A 200 5.27 26.42 15.13
CA ILE A 200 5.44 27.46 14.10
C ILE A 200 4.56 28.69 14.40
N LEU A 201 3.37 28.48 14.98
CA LEU A 201 2.37 29.53 15.20
C LEU A 201 2.33 30.07 16.65
N VAL A 202 3.01 29.42 17.59
CA VAL A 202 2.97 29.79 19.03
C VAL A 202 3.58 31.17 19.27
N ARG A 203 2.98 31.90 20.19
CA ARG A 203 3.51 33.17 20.71
C ARG A 203 3.76 33.01 22.21
N ARG A 204 4.57 33.89 22.81
CA ARG A 204 4.90 33.83 24.25
C ARG A 204 3.65 33.70 25.14
N ALA A 205 2.57 34.41 24.79
CA ALA A 205 1.31 34.37 25.53
C ALA A 205 0.54 33.03 25.43
N THR A 206 0.75 32.25 24.36
CA THR A 206 0.05 30.98 24.13
C THR A 206 0.91 29.75 24.42
N LEU A 207 2.17 29.93 24.82
CA LEU A 207 3.12 28.84 25.06
C LEU A 207 2.63 27.81 26.11
N PRO A 208 2.07 28.20 27.28
CA PRO A 208 1.57 27.21 28.24
C PRO A 208 0.42 26.37 27.68
N ALA A 209 -0.48 26.99 26.90
CA ALA A 209 -1.58 26.29 26.25
C ALA A 209 -1.08 25.34 25.15
N ALA A 210 -0.08 25.77 24.37
CA ALA A 210 0.57 24.96 23.35
C ALA A 210 1.22 23.69 23.91
N LEU A 211 1.97 23.81 25.02
CA LEU A 211 2.59 22.66 25.68
C LEU A 211 1.55 21.68 26.23
N ARG A 212 0.53 22.20 26.92
CA ARG A 212 -0.56 21.37 27.46
C ARG A 212 -1.34 20.63 26.37
N CYS A 213 -1.67 21.31 25.28
CA CYS A 213 -2.36 20.68 24.16
C CYS A 213 -1.44 19.72 23.38
N GLY A 214 -0.13 20.01 23.30
CA GLY A 214 0.86 19.07 22.79
C GLY A 214 0.84 17.75 23.57
N LEU A 215 0.79 17.82 24.90
CA LEU A 215 0.64 16.65 25.77
C LEU A 215 -0.69 15.92 25.51
N TYR A 216 -1.82 16.63 25.37
CA TYR A 216 -3.10 15.99 25.05
C TYR A 216 -3.10 15.27 23.70
N SER A 217 -2.47 15.85 22.68
CA SER A 217 -2.29 15.21 21.39
C SER A 217 -1.42 13.96 21.51
N ALA A 218 -0.31 14.03 22.24
CA ALA A 218 0.58 12.90 22.48
C ALA A 218 -0.11 11.78 23.26
N LEU A 219 -0.91 12.09 24.28
CA LEU A 219 -1.68 11.09 25.04
C LEU A 219 -2.78 10.44 24.18
N ALA A 220 -3.51 11.24 23.40
CA ALA A 220 -4.53 10.73 22.49
C ALA A 220 -3.96 9.82 21.39
N PHE A 221 -2.69 10.04 21.01
CA PHE A 221 -1.93 9.12 20.15
C PHE A 221 -1.49 7.85 20.91
N ALA A 222 -0.85 8.04 22.07
CA ALA A 222 -0.18 6.98 22.80
C ALA A 222 -1.14 5.91 23.32
N ILE A 223 -2.38 6.26 23.65
CA ILE A 223 -3.37 5.29 24.16
C ILE A 223 -3.69 4.20 23.13
N PRO A 224 -4.27 4.49 21.94
CA PRO A 224 -4.61 3.46 20.97
C PRO A 224 -3.36 2.79 20.37
N PHE A 225 -2.31 3.56 20.06
CA PHE A 225 -1.08 2.99 19.49
C PHE A 225 -0.35 2.10 20.51
N GLY A 226 -0.26 2.55 21.76
CA GLY A 226 0.32 1.79 22.86
C GLY A 226 -0.47 0.53 23.19
N ALA A 227 -1.81 0.58 23.16
CA ALA A 227 -2.65 -0.61 23.34
C ALA A 227 -2.38 -1.66 22.25
N TYR A 228 -2.28 -1.24 20.99
CA TYR A 228 -1.90 -2.12 19.90
C TYR A 228 -0.47 -2.68 20.06
N LEU A 229 0.49 -1.85 20.48
CA LEU A 229 1.86 -2.29 20.72
C LEU A 229 1.93 -3.33 21.86
N LEU A 230 1.18 -3.13 22.94
CA LEU A 230 1.08 -4.10 24.03
C LEU A 230 0.46 -5.42 23.55
N TRP A 231 -0.60 -5.37 22.74
CA TRP A 231 -1.18 -6.56 22.11
C TRP A 231 -0.16 -7.26 21.20
N ARG A 232 0.55 -6.51 20.35
CA ARG A 232 1.58 -7.04 19.46
C ARG A 232 2.66 -7.79 20.23
N ILE A 233 3.16 -7.21 21.31
CA ILE A 233 4.19 -7.84 22.15
C ILE A 233 3.65 -9.11 22.79
N ALA A 234 2.42 -9.07 23.32
CA ALA A 234 1.79 -10.22 23.97
C ALA A 234 1.51 -11.38 22.99
N GLU A 235 1.09 -11.06 21.76
CA GLU A 235 0.69 -12.05 20.75
C GLU A 235 1.88 -12.60 19.96
N PHE A 236 2.80 -11.72 19.52
CA PHE A 236 3.87 -12.08 18.58
C PHE A 236 5.27 -12.03 19.21
N GLY A 237 5.42 -11.52 20.43
CA GLY A 237 6.72 -11.42 21.10
C GLY A 237 7.68 -10.38 20.50
N ARG A 238 7.20 -9.44 19.68
CA ARG A 238 8.04 -8.45 18.96
C ARG A 238 7.57 -7.01 19.17
N LEU A 239 8.51 -6.06 19.14
CA LEU A 239 8.22 -4.61 19.20
C LEU A 239 7.79 -4.04 17.83
N VAL A 240 8.37 -4.58 16.77
CA VAL A 240 8.11 -4.21 15.37
C VAL A 240 7.44 -5.38 14.65
N PRO A 241 6.65 -5.13 13.59
CA PRO A 241 6.03 -6.23 12.85
C PRO A 241 7.10 -7.08 12.17
N ASN A 242 6.79 -8.35 11.93
CA ASN A 242 7.73 -9.29 11.32
C ASN A 242 8.20 -8.81 9.94
N THR A 243 7.29 -8.17 9.19
CA THR A 243 7.57 -7.52 7.91
C THR A 243 8.66 -6.44 7.98
N ALA A 244 8.82 -5.75 9.10
CA ALA A 244 9.88 -4.75 9.29
C ALA A 244 11.24 -5.41 9.55
N VAL A 245 11.25 -6.55 10.26
CA VAL A 245 12.46 -7.36 10.49
C VAL A 245 12.93 -7.93 9.16
N ALA A 246 12.06 -8.63 8.43
CA ALA A 246 12.40 -9.25 7.14
C ALA A 246 12.99 -8.27 6.11
N LYS A 247 12.48 -7.03 6.08
CA LYS A 247 12.89 -6.01 5.12
C LYS A 247 14.18 -5.25 5.45
N HIS A 248 14.80 -5.47 6.61
CA HIS A 248 16.07 -4.82 6.96
C HIS A 248 16.08 -3.30 6.76
N GLN A 249 15.07 -2.60 7.30
CA GLN A 249 15.01 -1.15 7.18
C GLN A 249 16.24 -0.50 7.85
N ALA A 250 17.21 -0.05 7.05
CA ALA A 250 18.37 0.66 7.55
C ALA A 250 17.98 2.00 8.18
N THR A 251 18.81 2.49 9.11
CA THR A 251 18.64 3.81 9.71
C THR A 251 18.72 4.90 8.64
N PRO A 252 17.71 5.79 8.52
CA PRO A 252 17.73 6.84 7.51
C PRO A 252 18.94 7.76 7.65
N THR A 253 19.47 8.18 6.51
CA THR A 253 20.57 9.14 6.40
C THR A 253 20.08 10.44 5.76
N VAL A 254 20.86 11.51 5.91
CA VAL A 254 20.56 12.80 5.24
C VAL A 254 20.54 12.65 3.71
N HIS A 255 21.28 11.68 3.16
CA HIS A 255 21.28 11.40 1.73
C HIS A 255 19.92 10.95 1.22
N ASP A 256 19.12 10.27 2.05
CA ASP A 256 17.80 9.76 1.64
C ASP A 256 16.82 10.89 1.32
N LEU A 257 17.06 12.11 1.85
CA LEU A 257 16.28 13.30 1.51
C LEU A 257 16.42 13.72 0.04
N THR A 258 17.47 13.27 -0.66
CA THR A 258 17.64 13.54 -2.10
C THR A 258 16.56 12.89 -2.95
N ARG A 259 15.88 11.84 -2.43
CA ARG A 259 14.77 11.15 -3.09
C ARG A 259 13.52 11.98 -3.27
N ALA A 260 13.42 13.15 -2.63
CA ALA A 260 12.43 14.15 -3.03
C ALA A 260 12.54 14.49 -4.53
N GLY A 261 13.74 14.38 -5.10
CA GLY A 261 14.01 14.48 -6.53
C GLY A 261 13.26 13.47 -7.38
N ASP A 262 13.03 12.24 -6.90
CA ASP A 262 12.26 11.21 -7.60
C ASP A 262 10.81 11.66 -7.80
N LEU A 263 10.21 12.27 -6.78
CA LEU A 263 8.86 12.84 -6.87
C LEU A 263 8.82 14.03 -7.84
N VAL A 264 9.88 14.85 -7.87
CA VAL A 264 10.00 15.97 -8.82
C VAL A 264 10.12 15.46 -10.26
N GLN A 265 10.94 14.43 -10.48
CA GLN A 265 11.12 13.81 -11.77
C GLN A 265 9.82 13.13 -12.23
N TYR A 266 9.16 12.40 -11.34
CA TYR A 266 7.89 11.74 -11.63
C TYR A 266 6.77 12.73 -11.94
N ALA A 267 6.61 13.79 -11.13
CA ALA A 267 5.59 14.80 -11.36
C ALA A 267 5.91 15.74 -12.53
N GLY A 268 7.16 15.78 -12.98
CA GLY A 268 7.66 16.71 -13.99
C GLY A 268 8.13 18.03 -13.37
N ALA A 269 9.42 18.34 -13.51
CA ALA A 269 10.03 19.53 -12.93
C ALA A 269 9.30 20.85 -13.26
N PRO A 270 8.82 21.11 -14.50
CA PRO A 270 8.06 22.33 -14.79
C PRO A 270 6.78 22.46 -13.94
N ALA A 271 6.00 21.39 -13.81
CA ALA A 271 4.78 21.38 -13.01
C ALA A 271 5.08 21.65 -11.54
N VAL A 272 6.13 21.02 -10.99
CA VAL A 272 6.53 21.21 -9.59
C VAL A 272 7.05 22.64 -9.33
N ILE A 273 7.88 23.19 -10.21
CA ILE A 273 8.38 24.57 -10.08
C ILE A 273 7.21 25.57 -10.09
N VAL A 274 6.25 25.41 -11.01
CA VAL A 274 5.07 26.27 -11.07
C VAL A 274 4.19 26.08 -9.82
N ALA A 275 3.99 24.84 -9.36
CA ALA A 275 3.25 24.55 -8.13
C ALA A 275 3.87 25.24 -6.91
N ILE A 276 5.17 25.09 -6.70
CA ILE A 276 5.92 25.76 -5.62
C ILE A 276 5.84 27.27 -5.78
N GLY A 277 5.97 27.80 -7.00
CA GLY A 277 5.85 29.24 -7.27
C GLY A 277 4.47 29.79 -6.90
N VAL A 278 3.39 29.09 -7.27
CA VAL A 278 2.01 29.47 -6.92
C VAL A 278 1.78 29.43 -5.41
N VAL A 279 2.25 28.38 -4.73
CA VAL A 279 2.17 28.27 -3.27
C VAL A 279 3.00 29.38 -2.60
N GLY A 280 4.22 29.64 -3.04
CA GLY A 280 5.08 30.70 -2.50
C GLY A 280 4.48 32.10 -2.67
N LEU A 281 3.95 32.42 -3.85
CA LEU A 281 3.33 33.71 -4.14
C LEU A 281 2.06 33.97 -3.31
N THR A 282 1.32 32.91 -2.97
CA THR A 282 0.11 33.04 -2.13
C THR A 282 0.43 33.24 -0.65
N LEU A 283 1.55 32.67 -0.19
CA LEU A 283 2.08 32.79 1.17
C LEU A 283 2.87 34.09 1.43
N ALA A 284 3.34 34.76 0.38
CA ALA A 284 4.14 35.98 0.47
C ALA A 284 3.51 37.08 1.36
N PRO A 285 2.21 37.44 1.24
CA PRO A 285 1.60 38.40 2.14
C PRO A 285 1.26 37.79 3.51
N SER A 286 1.68 38.48 4.57
CA SER A 286 1.27 38.15 5.94
C SER A 286 -0.24 38.28 6.08
N SER A 287 -0.92 37.17 6.36
CA SER A 287 -2.38 37.10 6.45
C SER A 287 -2.80 35.91 7.30
N LYS A 288 -4.04 35.93 7.83
CA LYS A 288 -4.64 34.75 8.48
C LYS A 288 -4.62 33.50 7.58
N TRP A 289 -4.68 33.70 6.27
CA TRP A 289 -4.58 32.62 5.29
C TRP A 289 -3.20 31.96 5.30
N ARG A 290 -2.10 32.73 5.43
CA ARG A 290 -0.75 32.19 5.51
C ARG A 290 -0.59 31.26 6.71
N ASP A 291 -1.05 31.72 7.89
CA ASP A 291 -0.96 30.94 9.12
C ASP A 291 -1.81 29.65 9.01
N ALA A 292 -2.98 29.72 8.38
CA ALA A 292 -3.78 28.52 8.08
C ALA A 292 -3.09 27.59 7.08
N ALA A 293 -2.49 28.12 6.01
CA ALA A 293 -1.80 27.32 5.00
C ALA A 293 -0.61 26.54 5.58
N VAL A 294 0.07 27.06 6.62
CA VAL A 294 1.09 26.31 7.39
C VAL A 294 0.52 24.99 7.93
N ALA A 295 -0.74 24.98 8.37
CA ALA A 295 -1.39 23.77 8.89
C ALA A 295 -1.66 22.70 7.82
N LEU A 296 -1.70 23.07 6.53
CA LEU A 296 -1.73 22.11 5.41
C LEU A 296 -0.32 21.70 4.98
N LEU A 297 0.61 22.65 4.98
CA LEU A 297 1.99 22.43 4.55
C LEU A 297 2.78 21.56 5.52
N ALA A 298 2.54 21.64 6.82
CA ALA A 298 3.26 20.81 7.79
C ALA A 298 2.98 19.30 7.59
N PRO A 299 1.73 18.82 7.53
CA PRO A 299 1.45 17.43 7.15
C PRO A 299 1.95 17.04 5.75
N LEU A 300 1.91 17.96 4.78
CA LEU A 300 2.48 17.70 3.44
C LEU A 300 4.00 17.51 3.50
N ALA A 301 4.72 18.35 4.26
CA ALA A 301 6.15 18.22 4.47
C ALA A 301 6.49 16.91 5.17
N LEU A 302 5.71 16.52 6.18
CA LEU A 302 5.86 15.22 6.84
C LEU A 302 5.61 14.06 5.86
N ALA A 303 4.64 14.17 4.95
CA ALA A 303 4.41 13.17 3.90
C ALA A 303 5.62 13.01 2.97
N VAL A 304 6.24 14.12 2.56
CA VAL A 304 7.45 14.11 1.73
C VAL A 304 8.62 13.51 2.50
N ILE A 305 8.80 13.88 3.77
CA ILE A 305 9.84 13.32 4.63
C ILE A 305 9.64 11.81 4.80
N ALA A 306 8.42 11.36 5.08
CA ALA A 306 8.10 9.93 5.21
C ALA A 306 8.50 9.15 3.95
N TYR A 307 8.10 9.64 2.78
CA TYR A 307 8.52 9.06 1.50
C TYR A 307 10.06 9.00 1.39
N CYS A 308 10.74 10.09 1.75
CA CYS A 308 12.20 10.18 1.66
C CYS A 308 12.96 9.36 2.71
N VAL A 309 12.36 8.83 3.77
CA VAL A 309 13.09 8.05 4.80
C VAL A 309 12.81 6.54 4.75
N LEU A 310 11.71 6.12 4.13
CA LEU A 310 11.39 4.70 3.92
C LEU A 310 12.33 4.07 2.90
N GLN A 311 12.74 2.81 3.01
CA GLN A 311 13.60 2.21 1.96
C GLN A 311 12.95 2.33 0.57
N PRO A 312 13.75 2.47 -0.50
CA PRO A 312 13.24 2.46 -1.87
C PRO A 312 12.32 1.25 -2.08
N ASP A 313 11.15 1.53 -2.60
CA ASP A 313 10.14 0.51 -2.84
C ASP A 313 10.40 -0.13 -4.20
N TRP A 314 10.31 -1.45 -4.28
CA TRP A 314 10.47 -2.17 -5.53
C TRP A 314 9.25 -2.02 -6.44
N MET A 315 8.07 -1.73 -5.86
CA MET A 315 6.84 -1.51 -6.61
C MET A 315 6.90 -0.18 -7.35
N ALA A 316 6.44 -0.19 -8.60
CA ALA A 316 6.48 1.00 -9.45
C ALA A 316 5.53 2.10 -8.95
N GLN A 317 5.62 3.28 -9.55
CA GLN A 317 4.64 4.36 -9.32
C GLN A 317 4.55 4.84 -7.85
N PHE A 318 5.62 4.75 -7.05
CA PHE A 318 5.80 5.46 -5.78
C PHE A 318 4.63 5.35 -4.78
N ARG A 319 4.26 4.16 -4.34
CA ARG A 319 3.07 3.97 -3.47
C ARG A 319 3.12 4.75 -2.16
N PHE A 320 4.31 5.01 -1.61
CA PHE A 320 4.48 5.78 -0.38
C PHE A 320 4.16 7.27 -0.54
N ALA A 321 4.04 7.77 -1.77
CA ALA A 321 3.71 9.16 -2.05
C ALA A 321 2.20 9.46 -2.04
N THR A 322 1.31 8.48 -1.76
CA THR A 322 -0.15 8.71 -1.80
C THR A 322 -0.61 9.94 -1.00
N PRO A 323 -0.14 10.18 0.25
CA PRO A 323 -0.50 11.40 0.99
C PRO A 323 0.11 12.67 0.42
N VAL A 324 1.30 12.58 -0.20
CA VAL A 324 1.94 13.70 -0.92
C VAL A 324 1.06 14.16 -2.06
N TRP A 325 0.53 13.23 -2.87
CA TRP A 325 -0.37 13.57 -3.97
C TRP A 325 -1.69 14.15 -3.46
N ALA A 326 -2.32 13.53 -2.45
CA ALA A 326 -3.57 13.99 -1.86
C ALA A 326 -3.48 15.44 -1.35
N LEU A 327 -2.49 15.72 -0.49
CA LEU A 327 -2.29 17.05 0.07
C LEU A 327 -1.70 18.03 -0.94
N GLY A 328 -0.74 17.61 -1.75
CA GLY A 328 -0.08 18.44 -2.74
C GLY A 328 -1.06 18.96 -3.79
N ALA A 329 -1.90 18.09 -4.35
CA ALA A 329 -2.95 18.49 -5.28
C ALA A 329 -3.89 19.52 -4.64
N PHE A 330 -4.36 19.26 -3.41
CA PHE A 330 -5.26 20.18 -2.73
C PHE A 330 -4.61 21.55 -2.44
N VAL A 331 -3.40 21.56 -1.89
CA VAL A 331 -2.66 22.78 -1.56
C VAL A 331 -2.39 23.62 -2.80
N VAL A 332 -1.96 22.99 -3.90
CA VAL A 332 -1.68 23.70 -5.16
C VAL A 332 -2.96 24.29 -5.75
N VAL A 333 -4.05 23.52 -5.81
CA VAL A 333 -5.32 24.01 -6.37
C VAL A 333 -5.93 25.12 -5.50
N LEU A 334 -5.90 24.97 -4.17
CA LEU A 334 -6.38 25.99 -3.23
C LEU A 334 -5.56 27.28 -3.37
N SER A 335 -4.23 27.17 -3.46
CA SER A 335 -3.33 28.30 -3.65
C SER A 335 -3.54 28.97 -5.01
N ALA A 336 -3.67 28.19 -6.09
CA ALA A 336 -3.96 28.72 -7.42
C ALA A 336 -5.27 29.52 -7.43
N ALA A 337 -6.32 29.01 -6.79
CA ALA A 337 -7.59 29.72 -6.68
C ALA A 337 -7.41 31.07 -5.94
N GLU A 338 -6.76 31.06 -4.78
CA GLU A 338 -6.48 32.27 -4.00
C GLU A 338 -5.65 33.29 -4.80
N LEU A 339 -4.61 32.84 -5.52
CA LEU A 339 -3.79 33.70 -6.36
C LEU A 339 -4.61 34.34 -7.49
N LEU A 340 -5.43 33.55 -8.18
CA LEU A 340 -6.27 34.03 -9.27
C LEU A 340 -7.29 35.06 -8.78
N GLU A 341 -7.82 34.91 -7.57
CA GLU A 341 -8.74 35.91 -6.99
C GLU A 341 -8.06 37.28 -6.82
N ARG A 342 -6.77 37.30 -6.43
CA ARG A 342 -5.97 38.52 -6.22
C ARG A 342 -5.50 39.20 -7.52
N LEU A 343 -5.36 38.46 -8.62
CA LEU A 343 -4.78 38.96 -9.87
C LEU A 343 -5.80 39.69 -10.77
N ARG A 344 -5.31 40.67 -11.56
CA ARG A 344 -6.04 41.28 -12.68
C ARG A 344 -6.21 40.29 -13.85
N LYS A 345 -7.15 40.55 -14.77
CA LYS A 345 -7.45 39.67 -15.93
C LYS A 345 -6.20 39.16 -16.67
N ARG A 346 -5.25 40.05 -17.00
CA ARG A 346 -4.00 39.68 -17.68
C ARG A 346 -3.14 38.71 -16.87
N GLY A 347 -2.99 38.96 -15.56
CA GLY A 347 -2.26 38.08 -14.65
C GLY A 347 -2.94 36.73 -14.48
N ARG A 348 -4.27 36.69 -14.43
CA ARG A 348 -5.05 35.43 -14.39
C ARG A 348 -4.78 34.58 -15.62
N VAL A 349 -4.86 35.18 -16.80
CA VAL A 349 -4.58 34.50 -18.07
C VAL A 349 -3.15 33.95 -18.08
N LEU A 350 -2.17 34.75 -17.66
CA LEU A 350 -0.78 34.30 -17.61
C LEU A 350 -0.60 33.11 -16.68
N VAL A 351 -1.10 33.17 -15.44
CA VAL A 351 -1.00 32.06 -14.47
C VAL A 351 -1.68 30.79 -15.00
N VAL A 352 -2.87 30.91 -15.59
CA VAL A 352 -3.58 29.76 -16.17
C VAL A 352 -2.80 29.16 -17.34
N LEU A 353 -2.27 29.98 -18.25
CA LEU A 353 -1.45 29.50 -19.37
C LEU A 353 -0.16 28.83 -18.88
N THR A 354 0.50 29.39 -17.87
CA THR A 354 1.69 28.80 -17.26
C THR A 354 1.37 27.45 -16.59
N LEU A 355 0.26 27.36 -15.86
CA LEU A 355 -0.19 26.09 -15.25
C LEU A 355 -0.49 25.05 -16.33
N ILE A 356 -1.25 25.40 -17.37
CA ILE A 356 -1.55 24.49 -18.47
C ILE A 356 -0.26 24.04 -19.17
N GLY A 357 0.61 24.98 -19.55
CA GLY A 357 1.87 24.69 -20.22
C GLY A 357 2.80 23.79 -19.39
N ALA A 358 2.85 24.00 -18.07
CA ALA A 358 3.66 23.18 -17.17
C ALA A 358 3.08 21.79 -16.93
N MET A 359 1.75 21.62 -17.00
CA MET A 359 1.08 20.33 -16.79
C MET A 359 1.05 19.44 -18.04
N ILE A 360 1.25 19.98 -19.25
CA ILE A 360 1.24 19.18 -20.50
C ILE A 360 2.31 18.07 -20.48
N PRO A 361 3.61 18.35 -20.22
CA PRO A 361 4.63 17.30 -20.18
C PRO A 361 4.34 16.23 -19.12
N SER A 362 3.91 16.65 -17.93
CA SER A 362 3.51 15.74 -16.86
C SER A 362 2.32 14.86 -17.27
N GLY A 363 1.32 15.43 -17.95
CA GLY A 363 0.17 14.68 -18.44
C GLY A 363 0.53 13.60 -19.46
N VAL A 364 1.48 13.88 -20.36
CA VAL A 364 2.00 12.89 -21.33
C VAL A 364 2.76 11.78 -20.61
N ALA A 365 3.69 12.13 -19.72
CA ALA A 365 4.46 11.15 -18.94
C ALA A 365 3.55 10.26 -18.07
N PHE A 366 2.51 10.84 -17.46
CA PHE A 366 1.53 10.09 -16.68
C PHE A 366 0.64 9.19 -17.52
N ALA A 367 0.29 9.59 -18.75
CA ALA A 367 -0.44 8.73 -19.67
C ALA A 367 0.38 7.49 -20.03
N GLU A 368 1.65 7.68 -20.41
CA GLU A 368 2.60 6.61 -20.72
C GLU A 368 2.82 5.68 -19.51
N ALA A 369 3.05 6.25 -18.33
CA ALA A 369 3.20 5.48 -17.10
C ALA A 369 1.93 4.65 -16.76
N SER A 370 0.73 5.21 -17.01
CA SER A 370 -0.52 4.48 -16.82
C SER A 370 -0.67 3.31 -17.79
N GLU A 371 -0.30 3.51 -19.06
CA GLU A 371 -0.38 2.48 -20.10
C GLU A 371 0.63 1.36 -19.88
N SER A 372 1.88 1.72 -19.56
CA SER A 372 2.93 0.78 -19.21
C SER A 372 2.54 -0.07 -18.00
N TYR A 373 2.05 0.54 -16.91
CA TYR A 373 1.61 -0.22 -15.73
C TYR A 373 0.41 -1.13 -16.00
N ARG A 374 -0.52 -0.71 -16.88
CA ARG A 374 -1.65 -1.56 -17.25
C ARG A 374 -1.23 -2.75 -18.11
N ALA A 375 -0.20 -2.57 -18.94
CA ALA A 375 0.36 -3.64 -19.75
C ALA A 375 1.15 -4.62 -18.90
N ASP A 376 1.87 -4.15 -17.88
CA ASP A 376 2.71 -4.98 -17.01
C ASP A 376 2.56 -4.52 -15.55
N ALA A 377 1.48 -4.98 -14.91
CA ALA A 377 1.14 -4.56 -13.56
C ALA A 377 1.93 -5.38 -12.52
N ASP A 378 2.42 -4.71 -11.48
CA ASP A 378 3.19 -5.36 -10.42
C ASP A 378 2.39 -6.51 -9.78
N VAL A 379 3.01 -7.69 -9.77
CA VAL A 379 2.64 -8.92 -9.03
C VAL A 379 1.13 -9.08 -8.81
N PRO A 380 0.34 -9.42 -9.85
CA PRO A 380 -1.11 -9.52 -9.74
C PRO A 380 -1.53 -10.68 -8.83
N LEU A 381 -2.36 -10.41 -7.82
CA LEU A 381 -2.89 -11.40 -6.86
C LEU A 381 -3.44 -12.66 -7.54
N CYS A 382 -4.17 -12.48 -8.64
CA CYS A 382 -4.78 -13.59 -9.36
C CYS A 382 -3.76 -14.47 -10.08
N TRP A 383 -2.68 -13.88 -10.60
CA TRP A 383 -1.61 -14.65 -11.21
C TRP A 383 -0.93 -15.53 -10.15
N ILE A 384 -0.59 -14.95 -8.99
CA ILE A 384 -0.03 -15.66 -7.84
C ILE A 384 -0.94 -16.77 -7.34
N ALA A 385 -2.24 -16.48 -7.16
CA ALA A 385 -3.22 -17.46 -6.72
C ALA A 385 -3.31 -18.68 -7.65
N MET A 386 -3.16 -18.48 -8.96
CA MET A 386 -3.17 -19.56 -9.96
C MET A 386 -1.82 -20.28 -10.04
N ARG A 387 -0.72 -19.52 -10.15
CA ARG A 387 0.63 -20.01 -10.42
C ARG A 387 1.26 -20.72 -9.21
N PHE A 388 1.08 -20.18 -8.01
CA PHE A 388 1.74 -20.69 -6.79
C PHE A 388 0.76 -21.39 -5.85
N GLY A 389 -0.52 -21.04 -5.89
CA GLY A 389 -1.54 -21.77 -5.13
C GLY A 389 -2.12 -22.98 -5.88
N ARG A 390 -2.85 -22.73 -6.97
CA ARG A 390 -3.63 -23.79 -7.64
C ARG A 390 -2.79 -24.78 -8.43
N LEU A 391 -1.72 -24.34 -9.07
CA LEU A 391 -0.80 -25.23 -9.79
C LEU A 391 -0.14 -26.22 -8.82
N PHE A 392 0.38 -25.75 -7.69
CA PHE A 392 1.03 -26.61 -6.69
C PHE A 392 0.06 -27.55 -5.98
N ASN A 393 -1.20 -27.13 -5.78
CA ASN A 393 -2.25 -28.05 -5.38
C ASN A 393 -2.43 -29.19 -6.41
N GLY A 394 -2.32 -28.89 -7.72
CA GLY A 394 -2.35 -29.88 -8.80
C GLY A 394 -1.13 -30.81 -8.77
N TYR A 395 0.07 -30.29 -8.54
CA TYR A 395 1.27 -31.12 -8.32
C TYR A 395 1.09 -32.06 -7.14
N ALA A 396 0.56 -31.55 -6.03
CA ALA A 396 0.28 -32.35 -4.85
C ALA A 396 -0.80 -33.43 -5.13
N ASP A 397 -1.81 -33.16 -5.95
CA ASP A 397 -2.79 -34.18 -6.38
C ASP A 397 -2.14 -35.30 -7.19
N ILE A 398 -1.31 -34.95 -8.18
CA ILE A 398 -0.61 -35.91 -9.04
C ILE A 398 0.35 -36.79 -8.24
N ALA A 399 1.12 -36.18 -7.32
CA ALA A 399 2.06 -36.86 -6.45
C ALA A 399 1.39 -37.63 -5.29
N GLY A 400 0.09 -37.44 -5.06
CA GLY A 400 -0.63 -38.06 -3.94
C GLY A 400 -0.32 -37.45 -2.57
N VAL A 401 0.18 -36.21 -2.54
CA VAL A 401 0.52 -35.46 -1.33
C VAL A 401 -0.74 -34.80 -0.76
N GLN A 402 -1.22 -35.32 0.37
CA GLN A 402 -2.35 -34.76 1.11
C GLN A 402 -1.91 -33.70 2.12
N GLN A 403 -0.78 -33.95 2.80
CA GLN A 403 -0.12 -33.01 3.72
C GLN A 403 1.28 -32.76 3.20
N GLY A 404 1.58 -31.51 2.88
CA GLY A 404 2.88 -31.10 2.37
C GLY A 404 3.05 -29.60 2.50
N SER A 405 4.24 -29.14 2.18
CA SER A 405 4.63 -27.73 2.32
C SER A 405 5.23 -27.18 1.03
N LEU A 406 5.08 -25.87 0.86
CA LEU A 406 5.58 -25.10 -0.27
C LEU A 406 6.45 -23.97 0.24
N PHE A 407 7.74 -24.00 -0.13
CA PHE A 407 8.65 -22.88 0.03
C PHE A 407 8.59 -21.97 -1.21
N ALA A 408 8.10 -20.75 -1.04
CA ALA A 408 7.88 -19.79 -2.14
C ALA A 408 7.98 -18.33 -1.64
N PRO A 409 8.23 -17.35 -2.51
CA PRO A 409 8.36 -15.94 -2.11
C PRO A 409 7.04 -15.16 -2.05
N ASP A 410 6.05 -15.49 -2.89
CA ASP A 410 4.82 -14.70 -3.00
C ASP A 410 3.66 -15.33 -2.23
N MET A 411 3.24 -14.67 -1.14
CA MET A 411 2.33 -15.26 -0.16
C MET A 411 0.86 -14.87 -0.32
N GLY A 412 0.54 -13.79 -1.02
CA GLY A 412 -0.81 -13.23 -1.03
C GLY A 412 -1.84 -14.19 -1.61
N GLY A 413 -1.80 -14.40 -2.92
CA GLY A 413 -2.70 -15.29 -3.63
C GLY A 413 -2.50 -16.74 -3.20
N THR A 414 -1.26 -17.11 -2.91
CA THR A 414 -0.86 -18.45 -2.46
C THR A 414 -1.55 -18.84 -1.16
N SER A 415 -1.59 -17.95 -0.16
CA SER A 415 -2.24 -18.21 1.14
C SER A 415 -3.77 -18.32 1.06
N LEU A 416 -4.37 -17.71 0.04
CA LEU A 416 -5.81 -17.72 -0.21
C LEU A 416 -6.28 -19.00 -0.92
N THR A 417 -5.42 -19.66 -1.71
CA THR A 417 -5.80 -20.83 -2.54
C THR A 417 -5.03 -22.12 -2.26
N SER A 418 -3.80 -22.06 -1.74
CA SER A 418 -3.02 -23.26 -1.43
C SER A 418 -3.60 -24.00 -0.22
N ARG A 419 -3.57 -25.34 -0.27
CA ARG A 419 -3.80 -26.19 0.91
C ARG A 419 -2.50 -26.61 1.59
N LEU A 420 -1.36 -26.41 0.93
CA LEU A 420 -0.06 -26.75 1.45
C LEU A 420 0.33 -25.75 2.55
N GLU A 421 1.09 -26.23 3.52
CA GLU A 421 1.73 -25.36 4.52
C GLU A 421 2.71 -24.44 3.80
N LEU A 422 2.59 -23.14 4.00
CA LEU A 422 3.45 -22.17 3.34
C LEU A 422 4.68 -21.87 4.19
N ILE A 423 5.83 -21.91 3.54
CA ILE A 423 7.11 -21.46 4.09
C ILE A 423 7.52 -20.25 3.27
N ASP A 424 7.45 -19.08 3.87
CA ASP A 424 7.64 -17.80 3.18
C ASP A 424 9.12 -17.49 3.01
N MET A 425 9.59 -17.62 1.77
CA MET A 425 10.97 -17.30 1.38
C MET A 425 11.32 -15.84 1.65
N ALA A 426 10.37 -14.91 1.54
CA ALA A 426 10.64 -13.50 1.84
C ALA A 426 10.71 -13.21 3.34
N GLY A 427 10.30 -14.17 4.19
CA GLY A 427 10.30 -14.03 5.64
C GLY A 427 9.23 -13.08 6.18
N LEU A 428 8.26 -12.61 5.37
CA LEU A 428 7.21 -11.68 5.81
C LEU A 428 6.30 -12.32 6.85
N VAL A 429 5.97 -13.60 6.69
CA VAL A 429 5.13 -14.39 7.61
C VAL A 429 5.87 -15.54 8.31
N GLU A 430 7.18 -15.68 8.08
CA GLU A 430 8.02 -16.70 8.69
C GLU A 430 9.06 -16.04 9.60
N ALA A 431 8.81 -16.08 10.91
CA ALA A 431 9.57 -15.33 11.90
C ALA A 431 11.05 -15.72 11.94
N ARG A 432 11.37 -17.01 11.79
CA ARG A 432 12.75 -17.48 11.83
C ARG A 432 13.52 -17.06 10.57
N ILE A 433 12.91 -17.11 9.39
CA ILE A 433 13.54 -16.63 8.15
C ILE A 433 13.80 -15.12 8.24
N ALA A 434 12.86 -14.34 8.80
CA ALA A 434 13.09 -12.92 9.06
C ALA A 434 14.29 -12.67 9.97
N ASP A 435 14.47 -13.47 11.03
CA ASP A 435 15.60 -13.36 11.95
C ASP A 435 16.94 -13.80 11.32
N ILE A 436 16.93 -14.81 10.44
CA ILE A 436 18.10 -15.22 9.65
C ILE A 436 18.55 -14.06 8.76
N TYR A 437 17.64 -13.45 8.00
CA TYR A 437 17.97 -12.27 7.18
C TYR A 437 18.47 -11.09 8.02
N ALA A 438 18.02 -10.99 9.28
CA ALA A 438 18.47 -9.97 10.23
C ALA A 438 19.79 -10.22 10.90
N GLY A 439 20.37 -11.41 10.73
CA GLY A 439 21.50 -11.84 11.53
C GLY A 439 21.16 -11.92 13.03
N ASN A 440 19.87 -11.96 13.38
CA ASN A 440 19.40 -12.23 14.74
C ASN A 440 19.44 -13.74 15.04
N ASP A 441 19.35 -14.58 14.00
CA ASP A 441 19.59 -16.02 14.04
C ASP A 441 20.81 -16.32 13.14
N SER A 442 21.78 -17.06 13.67
CA SER A 442 23.00 -17.45 12.94
C SER A 442 22.82 -18.71 12.10
N THR A 443 21.62 -19.29 12.06
CA THR A 443 21.28 -20.44 11.22
C THR A 443 21.42 -20.05 9.75
N ASP A 444 22.14 -20.87 8.97
CA ASP A 444 22.20 -20.70 7.52
C ASP A 444 20.84 -21.02 6.89
N LEU A 445 20.37 -20.20 5.93
CA LEU A 445 19.04 -20.39 5.35
C LEU A 445 18.94 -21.73 4.64
N SER A 446 20.00 -22.16 3.94
CA SER A 446 20.02 -23.43 3.23
C SER A 446 19.98 -24.62 4.20
N ASP A 447 20.66 -24.54 5.34
CA ASP A 447 20.53 -25.54 6.41
C ASP A 447 19.12 -25.61 6.97
N TYR A 448 18.51 -24.45 7.24
CA TYR A 448 17.14 -24.39 7.73
C TYR A 448 16.13 -25.01 6.74
N ILE A 449 16.30 -24.75 5.45
CA ILE A 449 15.40 -25.28 4.43
C ILE A 449 15.64 -26.78 4.17
N PHE A 450 16.89 -27.21 3.96
CA PHE A 450 17.17 -28.59 3.56
C PHE A 450 17.21 -29.58 4.72
N GLU A 451 17.56 -29.15 5.95
CA GLU A 451 17.73 -30.06 7.08
C GLU A 451 16.59 -29.97 8.11
N ASP A 452 16.06 -28.78 8.39
CA ASP A 452 14.96 -28.60 9.35
C ASP A 452 13.58 -28.70 8.67
N ARG A 453 13.31 -27.80 7.72
CA ARG A 453 11.96 -27.63 7.15
C ARG A 453 11.60 -28.65 6.09
N LYS A 454 12.56 -29.07 5.26
CA LYS A 454 12.44 -30.13 4.25
C LYS A 454 11.16 -30.01 3.42
N PRO A 455 10.92 -28.85 2.76
CA PRO A 455 9.65 -28.59 2.10
C PRO A 455 9.33 -29.65 1.05
N THR A 456 8.05 -29.98 0.87
CA THR A 456 7.66 -30.91 -0.20
C THR A 456 7.93 -30.32 -1.58
N PHE A 457 7.66 -29.03 -1.72
CA PHE A 457 7.82 -28.26 -2.94
C PHE A 457 8.68 -27.02 -2.70
N ILE A 458 9.55 -26.71 -3.64
CA ILE A 458 10.32 -25.46 -3.68
C ILE A 458 9.99 -24.74 -4.98
N HIS A 459 9.67 -23.47 -4.87
CA HIS A 459 9.51 -22.56 -5.99
C HIS A 459 10.46 -21.37 -5.85
N SER A 460 11.09 -20.97 -6.95
CA SER A 460 11.86 -19.73 -7.02
C SER A 460 11.81 -19.13 -8.42
N HIS A 461 11.77 -17.80 -8.52
CA HIS A 461 11.68 -17.09 -9.81
C HIS A 461 12.31 -15.69 -9.75
N GLY A 462 12.57 -15.10 -10.91
CA GLY A 462 12.97 -13.70 -11.05
C GLY A 462 14.10 -13.28 -10.11
N ILE A 463 13.86 -12.22 -9.34
CA ILE A 463 14.80 -11.68 -8.34
C ILE A 463 15.03 -12.61 -7.15
N TRP A 464 14.16 -13.60 -6.95
CA TRP A 464 14.28 -14.59 -5.88
C TRP A 464 15.16 -15.76 -6.30
N LEU A 465 15.37 -15.98 -7.60
CA LEU A 465 16.24 -17.06 -8.09
C LEU A 465 17.67 -17.02 -7.55
N PRO A 466 18.37 -15.87 -7.49
CA PRO A 466 19.73 -15.83 -6.95
C PRO A 466 19.74 -15.90 -5.42
N ASN A 467 19.35 -17.04 -4.87
CA ASN A 467 19.29 -17.30 -3.43
C ASN A 467 20.21 -18.45 -3.03
N GLU A 468 20.39 -18.64 -1.72
CA GLU A 468 21.22 -19.70 -1.15
C GLU A 468 20.65 -21.11 -1.37
N ILE A 469 19.41 -21.25 -1.87
CA ILE A 469 18.71 -22.53 -2.01
C ILE A 469 18.87 -23.12 -3.41
N THR A 470 18.65 -22.33 -4.46
CA THR A 470 18.69 -22.79 -5.86
C THR A 470 20.09 -23.14 -6.35
N PHE A 471 21.12 -22.55 -5.74
CA PHE A 471 22.52 -22.83 -6.04
C PHE A 471 23.18 -23.87 -5.12
N ASP A 472 22.51 -24.27 -4.04
CA ASP A 472 23.02 -25.29 -3.13
C ASP A 472 22.99 -26.68 -3.79
N ALA A 473 24.08 -27.45 -3.68
CA ALA A 473 24.17 -28.80 -4.23
C ALA A 473 23.07 -29.75 -3.71
N ARG A 474 22.52 -29.48 -2.51
CA ARG A 474 21.44 -30.23 -1.89
C ARG A 474 20.13 -30.18 -2.67
N ILE A 475 19.87 -29.12 -3.45
CA ILE A 475 18.66 -29.08 -4.28
C ILE A 475 18.66 -30.25 -5.28
N ASN A 476 19.81 -30.53 -5.92
CA ASN A 476 19.96 -31.65 -6.84
C ASN A 476 20.07 -33.01 -6.12
N ARG A 477 20.56 -33.02 -4.88
CA ARG A 477 20.62 -34.21 -4.03
C ARG A 477 19.22 -34.67 -3.64
N ASP A 478 18.37 -33.76 -3.19
CA ASP A 478 17.13 -34.07 -2.46
C ASP A 478 15.84 -33.79 -3.26
N TYR A 479 15.91 -33.06 -4.37
CA TYR A 479 14.75 -32.67 -5.17
C TYR A 479 14.88 -33.09 -6.65
N TYR A 480 13.74 -33.30 -7.29
CA TYR A 480 13.61 -33.38 -8.74
C TYR A 480 13.09 -32.05 -9.28
N GLN A 481 13.67 -31.58 -10.38
CA GLN A 481 13.14 -30.45 -11.13
C GLN A 481 11.90 -30.88 -11.94
N ILE A 482 10.77 -30.22 -11.66
CA ILE A 482 9.51 -30.35 -12.40
C ILE A 482 9.49 -29.37 -13.57
N HIS A 483 9.83 -28.11 -13.32
CA HIS A 483 9.81 -27.06 -14.32
C HIS A 483 11.04 -26.18 -14.22
N ARG A 484 11.49 -25.69 -15.38
CA ARG A 484 12.46 -24.62 -15.53
C ARG A 484 12.09 -23.81 -16.75
N SER A 485 11.96 -22.49 -16.58
CA SER A 485 11.76 -21.58 -17.69
C SER A 485 12.94 -21.66 -18.67
N LEU A 486 12.61 -21.74 -19.96
CA LEU A 486 13.61 -21.68 -21.03
C LEU A 486 13.94 -20.24 -21.42
N ASP A 487 13.15 -19.27 -20.98
CA ASP A 487 13.44 -17.85 -21.17
C ASP A 487 14.36 -17.37 -20.04
N PRO A 488 15.64 -17.07 -20.33
CA PRO A 488 16.56 -16.61 -19.30
C PRO A 488 16.16 -15.25 -18.71
N ASN A 489 15.27 -14.50 -19.36
CA ASN A 489 14.78 -13.21 -18.85
C ASN A 489 13.63 -13.36 -17.85
N VAL A 490 13.01 -14.54 -17.77
CA VAL A 490 11.95 -14.86 -16.82
C VAL A 490 12.29 -16.19 -16.15
N PRO A 491 13.37 -16.24 -15.35
CA PRO A 491 13.76 -17.48 -14.68
C PRO A 491 12.66 -17.88 -13.69
N ASP A 492 12.27 -19.14 -13.73
CA ASP A 492 11.19 -19.71 -12.93
C ASP A 492 11.47 -21.21 -12.80
N GLU A 493 11.52 -21.72 -11.57
CA GLU A 493 11.85 -23.11 -11.29
C GLU A 493 10.92 -23.72 -10.24
N ASP A 494 10.41 -24.92 -10.55
CA ASP A 494 9.58 -25.73 -9.64
C ASP A 494 10.27 -27.05 -9.33
N TRP A 495 10.32 -27.38 -8.05
CA TRP A 495 11.00 -28.57 -7.54
C TRP A 495 10.08 -29.35 -6.61
N ILE A 496 10.21 -30.68 -6.62
CA ILE A 496 9.54 -31.59 -5.69
C ILE A 496 10.57 -32.48 -5.00
N ARG A 497 10.39 -32.73 -3.71
CA ARG A 497 11.27 -33.59 -2.94
C ARG A 497 11.23 -35.02 -3.46
N LYS A 498 12.39 -35.68 -3.58
CA LYS A 498 12.51 -37.01 -4.20
C LYS A 498 11.70 -38.08 -3.46
N ASP A 499 11.58 -37.98 -2.13
CA ASP A 499 10.81 -38.91 -1.31
C ASP A 499 9.29 -38.77 -1.48
N ALA A 500 8.81 -37.64 -2.03
CA ALA A 500 7.41 -37.44 -2.40
C ALA A 500 7.05 -37.98 -3.79
N VAL A 501 8.04 -38.44 -4.57
CA VAL A 501 7.85 -39.01 -5.92
C VAL A 501 8.01 -40.52 -5.87
N ARG A 502 6.95 -41.24 -6.21
CA ARG A 502 6.92 -42.71 -6.11
C ARG A 502 7.79 -43.42 -7.15
N ASP A 503 7.79 -42.92 -8.38
CA ASP A 503 8.51 -43.47 -9.52
C ASP A 503 8.72 -42.40 -10.62
N GLU A 504 9.53 -42.74 -11.63
CA GLU A 504 9.83 -41.85 -12.76
C GLU A 504 8.58 -41.51 -13.59
N ALA A 505 7.58 -42.41 -13.64
CA ALA A 505 6.34 -42.15 -14.37
C ALA A 505 5.56 -41.00 -13.72
N LYS A 506 5.54 -40.93 -12.38
CA LYS A 506 4.94 -39.82 -11.65
C LYS A 506 5.70 -38.50 -11.84
N LEU A 507 7.03 -38.55 -11.90
CA LEU A 507 7.82 -37.36 -12.21
C LEU A 507 7.50 -36.83 -13.62
N GLN A 508 7.35 -37.74 -14.58
CA GLN A 508 6.99 -37.40 -15.95
C GLN A 508 5.58 -36.81 -16.05
N GLU A 509 4.61 -37.36 -15.32
CA GLU A 509 3.24 -36.81 -15.24
C GLU A 509 3.23 -35.37 -14.69
N LEU A 510 4.03 -35.08 -13.66
CA LEU A 510 4.20 -33.72 -13.12
C LEU A 510 4.76 -32.75 -14.17
N ARG A 511 5.79 -33.19 -14.92
CA ARG A 511 6.41 -32.39 -15.99
C ARG A 511 5.44 -32.13 -17.14
N GLU A 512 4.65 -33.13 -17.53
CA GLU A 512 3.62 -32.99 -18.56
C GLU A 512 2.50 -32.04 -18.14
N TYR A 513 2.03 -32.15 -16.89
CA TYR A 513 1.07 -31.21 -16.33
C TYR A 513 1.61 -29.77 -16.33
N ALA A 514 2.85 -29.57 -15.87
CA ALA A 514 3.52 -28.27 -15.90
C ALA A 514 3.59 -27.71 -17.32
N GLY A 515 4.06 -28.52 -18.28
CA GLY A 515 4.20 -28.16 -19.69
C GLY A 515 2.88 -27.81 -20.38
N LYS A 516 1.76 -28.38 -19.93
CA LYS A 516 0.42 -28.06 -20.46
C LYS A 516 -0.16 -26.79 -19.84
N VAL A 517 -0.03 -26.63 -18.53
CA VAL A 517 -0.72 -25.59 -17.76
C VAL A 517 0.03 -24.25 -17.80
N LEU A 518 1.35 -24.24 -17.59
CA LEU A 518 2.14 -23.01 -17.45
C LEU A 518 2.09 -22.11 -18.69
N PRO A 519 2.24 -22.60 -19.95
CA PRO A 519 2.15 -21.74 -21.12
C PRO A 519 0.78 -21.05 -21.24
N THR A 520 -0.29 -21.76 -20.85
CA THR A 520 -1.66 -21.21 -20.87
C THR A 520 -1.86 -20.15 -19.80
N LEU A 521 -1.27 -20.33 -18.61
CA LEU A 521 -1.31 -19.33 -17.54
C LEU A 521 -0.54 -18.06 -17.90
N LEU A 522 0.67 -18.21 -18.46
CA LEU A 522 1.51 -17.08 -18.88
C LEU A 522 0.80 -16.22 -19.93
N ALA A 523 0.19 -16.85 -20.93
CA ALA A 523 -0.59 -16.15 -21.96
C ALA A 523 -1.84 -15.42 -21.42
N LYS A 524 -2.35 -15.83 -20.25
CA LYS A 524 -3.58 -15.32 -19.63
C LYS A 524 -3.35 -14.40 -18.42
N SER A 525 -2.11 -14.28 -17.97
CA SER A 525 -1.66 -13.61 -16.74
C SER A 525 -2.16 -12.17 -16.61
N GLN A 526 -2.22 -11.44 -17.73
CA GLN A 526 -2.63 -10.03 -17.78
C GLN A 526 -4.13 -9.81 -18.02
N GLN A 527 -4.90 -10.84 -18.40
CA GLN A 527 -6.27 -10.68 -18.91
C GLN A 527 -7.36 -11.39 -18.11
N SER A 528 -7.00 -12.27 -17.16
CA SER A 528 -7.95 -13.20 -16.55
C SER A 528 -8.09 -13.00 -15.05
N GLY A 529 -9.32 -12.80 -14.58
CA GLY A 529 -9.63 -12.99 -13.17
C GLY A 529 -9.40 -14.45 -12.74
N CYS A 530 -9.09 -14.66 -11.47
CA CYS A 530 -8.87 -15.99 -10.88
C CYS A 530 -10.18 -16.64 -10.40
N GLY A 531 -11.34 -16.23 -10.92
CA GLY A 531 -12.65 -16.76 -10.59
C GLY A 531 -13.37 -16.01 -9.45
N PRO A 532 -14.61 -16.40 -9.12
CA PRO A 532 -15.45 -15.66 -8.18
C PRO A 532 -15.05 -15.86 -6.71
N THR A 533 -14.24 -16.87 -6.40
CA THR A 533 -13.77 -17.16 -5.03
C THR A 533 -12.35 -17.70 -5.03
N LEU A 534 -11.60 -17.32 -4.01
CA LEU A 534 -10.28 -17.88 -3.69
C LEU A 534 -10.44 -18.84 -2.52
N ARG A 535 -10.45 -20.15 -2.79
CA ARG A 535 -10.63 -21.18 -1.76
C ARG A 535 -9.42 -22.09 -1.70
N ARG A 536 -9.09 -22.53 -0.49
CA ARG A 536 -8.01 -23.49 -0.28
C ARG A 536 -8.30 -24.82 -0.94
N GLY A 537 -7.26 -25.40 -1.53
CA GLY A 537 -7.30 -26.68 -2.23
C GLY A 537 -7.84 -26.60 -3.66
N GLN A 538 -8.17 -25.41 -4.17
CA GLN A 538 -8.53 -25.25 -5.58
C GLN A 538 -7.36 -25.66 -6.48
N THR A 539 -7.63 -26.37 -7.57
CA THR A 539 -6.63 -26.83 -8.54
C THR A 539 -6.94 -26.25 -9.92
N LEU A 540 -5.97 -26.26 -10.82
CA LEU A 540 -6.20 -25.92 -12.23
C LEU A 540 -6.67 -27.17 -12.97
N ALA A 541 -7.69 -27.01 -13.81
CA ALA A 541 -8.17 -28.09 -14.67
C ALA A 541 -7.02 -28.58 -15.57
N SER A 542 -6.82 -29.89 -15.60
CA SER A 542 -5.78 -30.57 -16.36
C SER A 542 -6.03 -30.51 -17.85
#